data_AF-A0A5J5HR26-F1
#
_entry.id   AF-A0A5J5HR26-F1
#
_cell.length_a   1.000
_cell.length_b   1.000
_cell.length_c   1.000
_cell.angle_alpha   90.00
_cell.angle_beta   90.00
_cell.angle_gamma   90.00
#
_symmetry.space_group_name_H-M   'P 1'
#
loop_
_entity.id
_entity.type
_entity.pdbx_description
1 polymer ?
#
loop_
_entity_poly.entity_id
_entity_poly.type
_entity_poly.pdbx_seq_one_letter_code
_entity_poly.pdbx_strand_id
1 'polypeptide(L)'
;MRKLSTYRNPYSGSEVVYSAGNESIMRLIPVPLFYVNNPKQAIEMSVQSSRTTHGTKEILDTCRYFAGLLIGAVQGVKKEVLLSPLYSPVEGAWNESSLSPKISEVAKGSFKKLNPPDIKGTGYVVKSLEAALWAFFHSDNFEDGLLLAFNLSDDTDTIGLYLDNSGSLLWNRVYTE
;
A
#
# COMPACT_ATOMS: atom_id res chain seq x y z
N MET A 1 -9.91 -11.85 26.74
CA MET A 1 -9.70 -13.05 25.91
C MET A 1 -11.06 -13.63 25.51
N ARG A 2 -11.53 -13.42 24.27
CA ARG A 2 -12.69 -14.15 23.72
C ARG A 2 -12.20 -15.44 23.06
N LYS A 3 -12.87 -16.55 23.38
CA LYS A 3 -12.52 -17.93 22.98
C LYS A 3 -12.62 -18.10 21.46
N LEU A 4 -11.51 -18.51 20.86
CA LEU A 4 -11.43 -19.07 19.50
C LEU A 4 -11.91 -20.53 19.51
N SER A 5 -13.21 -20.76 19.66
CA SER A 5 -13.76 -22.09 19.42
C SER A 5 -14.93 -22.00 18.46
N THR A 6 -14.84 -22.81 17.41
CA THR A 6 -15.87 -23.12 16.40
C THR A 6 -16.17 -22.08 15.32
N TYR A 7 -15.22 -21.79 14.42
CA TYR A 7 -15.48 -21.70 12.96
C TYR A 7 -14.20 -22.08 12.21
N ARG A 8 -14.26 -23.05 11.29
CA ARG A 8 -13.16 -23.44 10.37
C ARG A 8 -12.97 -22.40 9.25
N ASN A 9 -13.00 -21.12 9.60
CA ASN A 9 -12.70 -20.02 8.69
C ASN A 9 -11.55 -19.20 9.30
N PRO A 10 -10.32 -19.27 8.75
CA PRO A 10 -9.19 -18.50 9.27
C PRO A 10 -9.35 -16.99 9.01
N TYR A 11 -10.31 -16.58 8.17
CA TYR A 11 -10.62 -15.17 7.93
C TYR A 11 -11.48 -14.63 9.08
N SER A 12 -10.85 -13.93 10.01
CA SER A 12 -11.49 -13.33 11.19
C SER A 12 -11.46 -11.80 11.17
N GLY A 13 -11.13 -11.19 10.02
CA GLY A 13 -11.03 -9.75 9.91
C GLY A 13 -12.37 -9.04 10.03
N SER A 14 -12.39 -7.92 10.77
CA SER A 14 -13.56 -7.06 10.84
C SER A 14 -13.87 -6.47 9.45
N GLU A 15 -15.14 -6.55 9.04
CA GLU A 15 -15.68 -5.88 7.85
C GLU A 15 -16.26 -4.48 8.18
N VAL A 16 -16.20 -4.08 9.46
CA VAL A 16 -16.71 -2.79 9.93
C VAL A 16 -15.78 -1.66 9.49
N VAL A 17 -16.34 -0.58 8.93
CA VAL A 17 -15.62 0.56 8.34
C VAL A 17 -14.59 1.22 9.29
N TYR A 18 -14.80 1.14 10.61
CA TYR A 18 -13.87 1.66 11.62
C TYR A 18 -12.60 0.83 11.82
N SER A 19 -12.49 -0.37 11.25
CA SER A 19 -11.27 -1.16 11.26
C SER A 19 -10.40 -0.93 10.01
N ALA A 20 -10.52 0.21 9.33
CA ALA A 20 -9.68 0.57 8.19
C ALA A 20 -8.27 1.08 8.62
N GLY A 21 -7.70 0.45 9.65
CA GLY A 21 -6.38 0.78 10.21
C GLY A 21 -5.23 0.32 9.33
N ASN A 22 -4.05 0.91 9.56
CA ASN A 22 -2.83 0.65 8.77
C ASN A 22 -2.17 -0.71 9.10
N GLU A 23 -2.62 -1.40 10.15
CA GLU A 23 -2.00 -2.60 10.73
C GLU A 23 -1.80 -3.76 9.74
N SER A 24 -2.67 -3.89 8.75
CA SER A 24 -2.53 -4.91 7.70
C SER A 24 -1.41 -4.59 6.71
N ILE A 25 -1.17 -3.30 6.44
CA ILE A 25 -0.17 -2.84 5.47
C ILE A 25 1.22 -2.90 6.06
N MET A 26 1.38 -2.57 7.34
CA MET A 26 2.68 -2.55 8.02
C MET A 26 3.43 -3.88 8.00
N ARG A 27 2.74 -4.99 7.71
CA ARG A 27 3.35 -6.33 7.57
C ARG A 27 3.14 -6.94 6.20
N LEU A 28 2.73 -6.15 5.21
CA LEU A 28 2.38 -6.65 3.88
C LEU A 28 3.61 -7.02 3.07
N ILE A 29 4.69 -6.24 3.18
CA ILE A 29 5.79 -6.24 2.22
C ILE A 29 6.50 -7.59 2.03
N PRO A 30 6.68 -8.46 3.06
CA PRO A 30 7.27 -9.78 2.84
C PRO A 30 6.52 -10.66 1.84
N VAL A 31 5.19 -10.50 1.73
CA VAL A 31 4.34 -11.34 0.87
C VAL A 31 4.61 -11.10 -0.63
N PRO A 32 4.48 -9.88 -1.17
CA PRO A 32 4.75 -9.65 -2.59
C PRO A 32 6.22 -9.89 -2.96
N LEU A 33 7.17 -9.69 -2.04
CA LEU A 33 8.59 -10.00 -2.28
C LEU A 33 8.83 -11.51 -2.45
N PHE A 34 8.18 -12.35 -1.65
CA PHE A 34 8.28 -13.80 -1.79
C PHE A 34 7.78 -14.29 -3.16
N TYR A 35 6.74 -13.63 -3.69
CA TYR A 35 6.11 -13.95 -4.97
C TYR A 35 6.55 -13.03 -6.12
N VAL A 36 7.71 -12.37 -6.05
CA VAL A 36 8.15 -11.35 -7.02
C VAL A 36 8.11 -11.82 -8.49
N ASN A 37 8.36 -13.11 -8.74
CA ASN A 37 8.35 -13.72 -10.07
C ASN A 37 6.94 -14.09 -10.57
N ASN A 38 5.90 -13.91 -9.75
CA ASN A 38 4.51 -14.16 -10.09
C ASN A 38 3.61 -13.02 -9.57
N PRO A 39 3.52 -11.89 -10.31
CA PRO A 39 2.82 -10.70 -9.84
C PRO A 39 1.34 -10.93 -9.49
N LYS A 40 0.65 -11.81 -10.22
CA LYS A 40 -0.74 -12.18 -9.95
C LYS A 40 -0.87 -12.86 -8.59
N GLN A 41 -0.02 -13.84 -8.32
CA GLN A 41 -0.01 -14.56 -7.04
C GLN A 41 0.44 -13.65 -5.89
N ALA A 42 1.40 -12.75 -6.12
CA ALA A 42 1.85 -11.79 -5.14
C ALA A 42 0.71 -10.87 -4.66
N ILE A 43 -0.08 -10.33 -5.60
CA ILE A 43 -1.26 -9.51 -5.29
C ILE A 43 -2.31 -10.33 -4.54
N GLU A 44 -2.62 -11.54 -5.01
CA GLU A 44 -3.61 -12.41 -4.38
C GLU A 44 -3.23 -12.76 -2.94
N MET A 45 -1.99 -13.21 -2.71
CA MET A 45 -1.53 -13.61 -1.39
C MET A 45 -1.42 -12.42 -0.44
N SER A 46 -1.11 -11.22 -0.95
CA SER A 46 -1.13 -9.97 -0.16
C SER A 46 -2.53 -9.70 0.41
N VAL A 47 -3.57 -9.91 -0.39
CA VAL A 47 -4.97 -9.80 0.06
C VAL A 47 -5.31 -10.86 1.10
N GLN A 48 -4.94 -12.13 0.85
CA GLN A 48 -5.26 -13.21 1.80
C GLN A 48 -4.59 -13.00 3.15
N SER A 49 -3.35 -12.49 3.17
CA SER A 49 -2.64 -12.14 4.40
C SER A 49 -3.42 -11.11 5.23
N SER A 50 -3.91 -10.04 4.61
CA SER A 50 -4.71 -9.02 5.29
C SER A 50 -6.04 -9.55 5.84
N ARG A 51 -6.77 -10.36 5.04
CA ARG A 51 -8.11 -10.86 5.35
C ARG A 51 -8.23 -11.60 6.68
N THR A 52 -7.13 -12.15 7.18
CA THR A 52 -7.09 -12.83 8.50
C THR A 52 -7.43 -11.88 9.66
N THR A 53 -7.16 -10.58 9.53
CA THR A 53 -7.32 -9.57 10.59
C THR A 53 -8.13 -8.35 10.18
N HIS A 54 -8.14 -8.03 8.88
CA HIS A 54 -8.76 -6.83 8.34
C HIS A 54 -9.38 -7.13 6.97
N GLY A 55 -10.71 -7.03 6.89
CA GLY A 55 -11.49 -7.50 5.75
C GLY A 55 -12.15 -6.42 4.91
N THR A 56 -12.04 -5.13 5.29
CA THR A 56 -12.73 -4.05 4.57
C THR A 56 -12.20 -3.89 3.14
N LYS A 57 -13.09 -3.56 2.20
CA LYS A 57 -12.73 -3.40 0.78
C LYS A 57 -11.58 -2.41 0.58
N GLU A 58 -11.58 -1.30 1.34
CA GLU A 58 -10.52 -0.28 1.27
C GLU A 58 -9.16 -0.86 1.66
N ILE A 59 -9.07 -1.61 2.77
CA ILE A 59 -7.83 -2.28 3.16
C ILE A 59 -7.37 -3.27 2.10
N LEU A 60 -8.28 -4.15 1.65
CA LEU A 60 -7.92 -5.20 0.70
C LEU A 60 -7.45 -4.59 -0.63
N ASP A 61 -8.14 -3.56 -1.12
CA ASP A 61 -7.74 -2.86 -2.34
C ASP A 61 -6.45 -2.05 -2.16
N THR A 62 -6.20 -1.50 -0.97
CA THR A 62 -4.89 -0.90 -0.65
C THR A 62 -3.79 -1.95 -0.72
N CYS A 63 -4.01 -3.14 -0.15
CA CYS A 63 -3.05 -4.23 -0.22
C CYS A 63 -2.79 -4.67 -1.67
N ARG A 64 -3.83 -4.77 -2.50
CA ARG A 64 -3.71 -5.11 -3.93
C ARG A 64 -2.85 -4.10 -4.67
N TYR A 65 -3.22 -2.82 -4.53
CA TYR A 65 -2.56 -1.74 -5.26
C TYR A 65 -1.11 -1.55 -4.78
N PHE A 66 -0.90 -1.54 -3.47
CA PHE A 66 0.44 -1.43 -2.90
C PHE A 66 1.31 -2.62 -3.30
N ALA A 67 0.84 -3.87 -3.19
CA ALA A 67 1.58 -5.04 -3.68
C ALA A 67 2.01 -4.90 -5.15
N GLY A 68 1.11 -4.40 -6.01
CA GLY A 68 1.43 -4.11 -7.42
C GLY A 68 2.59 -3.12 -7.58
N LEU A 69 2.55 -1.99 -6.84
CA LEU A 69 3.62 -1.00 -6.82
C LEU A 69 4.96 -1.60 -6.35
N LEU A 70 4.93 -2.41 -5.28
CA LEU A 70 6.12 -3.05 -4.73
C LEU A 70 6.77 -3.98 -5.75
N ILE A 71 5.97 -4.83 -6.41
CA ILE A 71 6.47 -5.75 -7.44
C ILE A 71 7.12 -4.97 -8.59
N GLY A 72 6.44 -3.93 -9.08
CA GLY A 72 6.98 -3.06 -10.13
C GLY A 72 8.31 -2.44 -9.74
N ALA A 73 8.42 -1.90 -8.53
CA ALA A 73 9.66 -1.30 -8.03
C ALA A 73 10.81 -2.32 -7.94
N VAL A 74 10.56 -3.54 -7.43
CA VAL A 74 11.60 -4.59 -7.42
C VAL A 74 12.03 -4.99 -8.82
N GLN A 75 11.10 -5.00 -9.77
CA GLN A 75 11.36 -5.31 -11.17
C GLN A 75 12.06 -4.17 -11.94
N GLY A 76 12.36 -3.04 -11.28
CA GLY A 76 13.06 -1.90 -11.89
C GLY A 76 12.16 -1.04 -12.78
N VAL A 77 10.84 -1.07 -12.54
CA VAL A 77 9.93 -0.15 -13.23
C VAL A 77 10.21 1.27 -12.74
N LYS A 78 10.42 2.19 -13.69
CA LYS A 78 10.72 3.59 -13.41
C LYS A 78 9.61 4.27 -12.60
N LYS A 79 9.99 5.24 -11.77
CA LYS A 79 9.09 6.03 -10.91
C LYS A 79 7.91 6.61 -11.67
N GLU A 80 8.14 7.17 -12.85
CA GLU A 80 7.08 7.80 -13.67
C GLU A 80 6.01 6.77 -14.11
N VAL A 81 6.45 5.54 -14.39
CA VAL A 81 5.58 4.43 -14.79
C VAL A 81 4.84 3.86 -13.59
N LEU A 82 5.52 3.66 -12.45
CA LEU A 82 4.89 3.24 -11.19
C LEU A 82 3.78 4.21 -10.76
N LEU A 83 4.01 5.51 -10.96
CA LEU A 83 3.06 6.55 -10.60
C LEU A 83 2.09 6.90 -11.74
N SER A 84 2.03 6.11 -12.81
CA SER A 84 1.02 6.28 -13.86
C SER A 84 -0.38 5.92 -13.34
N PRO A 85 -1.45 6.54 -13.89
CA PRO A 85 -2.80 6.27 -13.43
C PRO A 85 -3.15 4.78 -13.51
N LEU A 86 -3.60 4.22 -12.37
CA LEU A 86 -4.02 2.82 -12.24
C LEU A 86 -2.92 1.81 -12.58
N TYR A 87 -1.65 2.14 -12.33
CA TYR A 87 -0.54 1.21 -12.52
C TYR A 87 -0.83 -0.18 -11.92
N SER A 88 -0.45 -1.22 -12.66
CA SER A 88 -0.47 -2.62 -12.22
C SER A 88 0.57 -3.41 -13.01
N PRO A 89 1.34 -4.30 -12.36
CA PRO A 89 2.24 -5.24 -13.05
C PRO A 89 1.47 -6.40 -13.73
N VAL A 90 0.16 -6.50 -13.48
CA VAL A 90 -0.74 -7.47 -14.13
C VAL A 90 -1.72 -6.71 -15.02
N GLU A 91 -1.68 -6.99 -16.31
CA GLU A 91 -2.59 -6.39 -17.29
C GLU A 91 -4.05 -6.69 -16.94
N GLY A 92 -4.92 -5.68 -17.01
CA GLY A 92 -6.34 -5.85 -16.74
C GLY A 92 -6.71 -6.15 -15.28
N ALA A 93 -5.79 -6.00 -14.31
CA ALA A 93 -6.02 -6.32 -12.90
C ALA A 93 -7.26 -5.64 -12.27
N TRP A 94 -7.70 -4.52 -12.83
CA TRP A 94 -8.85 -3.74 -12.35
C TRP A 94 -10.16 -4.02 -13.11
N ASN A 95 -10.11 -4.82 -14.19
CA ASN A 95 -11.28 -5.15 -15.00
C ASN A 95 -12.17 -6.19 -14.30
N GLU A 96 -11.56 -7.21 -13.71
CA GLU A 96 -12.28 -8.29 -12.99
C GLU A 96 -12.82 -7.82 -11.64
N SER A 97 -12.10 -6.91 -10.98
CA SER A 97 -12.50 -6.36 -9.68
C SER A 97 -11.96 -4.95 -9.51
N SER A 98 -12.87 -3.97 -9.66
CA SER A 98 -12.55 -2.56 -9.51
C SER A 98 -12.11 -2.21 -8.09
N LEU A 99 -11.16 -1.28 -8.00
CA LEU A 99 -10.75 -0.69 -6.73
C LEU A 99 -11.93 0.07 -6.10
N SER A 100 -11.95 0.14 -4.77
CA SER A 100 -12.85 1.05 -4.06
C SER A 100 -12.69 2.48 -4.59
N PRO A 101 -13.75 3.30 -4.58
CA PRO A 101 -13.69 4.65 -5.14
C PRO A 101 -12.51 5.48 -4.61
N LYS A 102 -12.26 5.41 -3.29
CA LYS A 102 -11.17 6.15 -2.64
C LYS A 102 -9.79 5.67 -3.06
N ILE A 103 -9.56 4.34 -3.13
CA ILE A 103 -8.29 3.81 -3.63
C ILE A 103 -8.11 4.06 -5.12
N SER A 104 -9.20 4.01 -5.91
CA SER A 104 -9.14 4.39 -7.32
C SER A 104 -8.73 5.85 -7.51
N GLU A 105 -9.15 6.76 -6.63
CA GLU A 105 -8.78 8.17 -6.68
C GLU A 105 -7.29 8.37 -6.42
N VAL A 106 -6.76 7.70 -5.39
CA VAL A 106 -5.32 7.65 -5.10
C VAL A 106 -4.55 7.06 -6.27
N ALA A 107 -4.95 5.91 -6.78
CA ALA A 107 -4.29 5.24 -7.89
C ALA A 107 -4.35 6.04 -9.21
N LYS A 108 -5.32 6.96 -9.37
CA LYS A 108 -5.39 7.90 -10.50
C LYS A 108 -4.49 9.13 -10.31
N GLY A 109 -3.87 9.30 -9.15
CA GLY A 109 -2.88 10.34 -8.88
C GLY A 109 -3.38 11.54 -8.08
N SER A 110 -4.35 11.39 -7.18
CA SER A 110 -4.76 12.48 -6.26
C SER A 110 -3.57 13.08 -5.50
N PHE A 111 -2.64 12.21 -5.05
CA PHE A 111 -1.39 12.57 -4.38
C PHE A 111 -0.45 13.49 -5.19
N LYS A 112 -0.66 13.66 -6.50
CA LYS A 112 0.14 14.60 -7.31
C LYS A 112 -0.40 16.03 -7.28
N LYS A 113 -1.65 16.21 -6.82
CA LYS A 113 -2.38 17.49 -6.87
C LYS A 113 -2.58 18.11 -5.50
N LEU A 114 -2.60 17.28 -4.46
CA LEU A 114 -2.77 17.72 -3.08
C LEU A 114 -1.44 18.24 -2.51
N ASN A 115 -1.53 19.16 -1.56
CA ASN A 115 -0.43 19.66 -0.76
C ASN A 115 -0.88 19.78 0.70
N PRO A 116 0.03 19.88 1.67
CA PRO A 116 -0.33 20.17 3.05
C PRO A 116 -1.12 21.49 3.16
N PRO A 117 -2.14 21.58 4.02
CA PRO A 117 -2.59 20.58 4.99
C PRO A 117 -3.58 19.53 4.46
N ASP A 118 -3.98 19.59 3.18
CA ASP A 118 -5.01 18.70 2.61
C ASP A 118 -4.53 17.26 2.45
N ILE A 119 -3.21 17.07 2.33
CA ILE A 119 -2.58 15.76 2.40
C ILE A 119 -1.97 15.51 3.78
N LYS A 120 -2.30 14.35 4.34
CA LYS A 120 -1.93 14.01 5.72
C LYS A 120 -1.97 12.51 5.94
N GLY A 121 -0.91 11.95 6.53
CA GLY A 121 -0.87 10.58 7.03
C GLY A 121 -1.66 10.49 8.34
N THR A 122 -2.55 9.52 8.45
CA THR A 122 -3.39 9.30 9.63
C THR A 122 -3.53 7.80 9.91
N GLY A 123 -4.23 7.41 10.97
CA GLY A 123 -4.57 6.00 11.22
C GLY A 123 -5.47 5.35 10.16
N TYR A 124 -5.91 6.10 9.14
CA TYR A 124 -6.75 5.61 8.05
C TYR A 124 -5.92 5.22 6.81
N VAL A 125 -6.05 3.95 6.43
CA VAL A 125 -5.25 3.27 5.39
C VAL A 125 -5.14 4.02 4.05
N VAL A 126 -6.25 4.61 3.59
CA VAL A 126 -6.27 5.35 2.32
C VAL A 126 -5.40 6.60 2.41
N LYS A 127 -5.49 7.32 3.54
CA LYS A 127 -4.75 8.57 3.76
C LYS A 127 -3.26 8.31 3.97
N SER A 128 -2.90 7.22 4.64
CA SER A 128 -1.51 6.76 4.72
C SER A 128 -0.92 6.43 3.35
N LEU A 129 -1.65 5.67 2.51
CA LEU A 129 -1.18 5.37 1.16
C LEU A 129 -1.02 6.65 0.33
N GLU A 130 -2.00 7.57 0.39
CA GLU A 130 -1.97 8.83 -0.34
C GLU A 130 -0.78 9.71 0.07
N ALA A 131 -0.56 9.90 1.38
CA ALA A 131 0.58 10.64 1.92
C ALA A 131 1.91 10.00 1.54
N ALA A 132 1.98 8.67 1.52
CA ALA A 132 3.16 7.98 1.05
C ALA A 132 3.39 8.21 -0.44
N LEU A 133 2.42 8.00 -1.31
CA LEU A 133 2.65 8.26 -2.73
C LEU A 133 3.01 9.72 -3.03
N TRP A 134 2.53 10.68 -2.22
CA TRP A 134 2.94 12.08 -2.32
C TRP A 134 4.40 12.31 -1.94
N ALA A 135 4.84 11.77 -0.80
CA ALA A 135 6.22 11.96 -0.35
C ALA A 135 7.20 11.29 -1.33
N PHE A 136 6.84 10.12 -1.85
CA PHE A 136 7.59 9.47 -2.92
C PHE A 136 7.60 10.29 -4.21
N PHE A 137 6.45 10.87 -4.62
CA PHE A 137 6.38 11.70 -5.81
C PHE A 137 7.27 12.96 -5.70
N HIS A 138 7.28 13.63 -4.55
CA HIS A 138 7.97 14.92 -4.31
C HIS A 138 9.42 14.81 -3.84
N SER A 139 10.01 13.62 -3.82
CA SER A 139 11.42 13.42 -3.45
C SER A 139 12.17 12.64 -4.52
N ASP A 140 13.45 12.92 -4.65
CA ASP A 140 14.35 12.28 -5.63
C ASP A 140 15.33 11.30 -4.99
N ASN A 141 15.27 11.14 -3.67
CA ASN A 141 16.02 10.14 -2.93
C ASN A 141 15.25 9.66 -1.70
N PHE A 142 15.68 8.54 -1.13
CA PHE A 142 15.03 7.91 0.01
C PHE A 142 15.02 8.80 1.25
N GLU A 143 16.10 9.52 1.53
CA GLU A 143 16.24 10.36 2.73
C GLU A 143 15.22 11.50 2.69
N ASP A 144 15.15 12.23 1.57
CA ASP A 144 14.17 13.30 1.38
C ASP A 144 12.74 12.76 1.42
N GLY A 145 12.48 11.62 0.78
CA GLY A 145 11.15 11.00 0.80
C GLY A 145 10.71 10.60 2.20
N LEU A 146 11.63 10.07 3.00
CA LEU A 146 11.39 9.73 4.39
C LEU A 146 11.11 10.99 5.24
N LEU A 147 11.89 12.06 5.06
CA LEU A 147 11.69 13.33 5.75
C LEU A 147 10.32 13.94 5.41
N LEU A 148 9.94 13.92 4.13
CA LEU A 148 8.62 14.36 3.68
C LEU A 148 7.51 13.53 4.32
N ALA A 149 7.63 12.21 4.30
CA ALA A 149 6.63 11.31 4.89
C ALA A 149 6.49 11.52 6.40
N PHE A 150 7.60 11.72 7.10
CA PHE A 150 7.63 12.00 8.54
C PHE A 150 6.88 13.30 8.86
N ASN A 151 7.12 14.36 8.10
CA ASN A 151 6.48 15.67 8.29
C ASN A 151 4.97 15.65 7.97
N LEU A 152 4.50 14.70 7.16
CA LEU A 152 3.07 14.54 6.84
C LEU A 152 2.32 13.65 7.82
N SER A 153 3.02 12.87 8.64
CA SER A 153 2.39 11.81 9.41
C SER A 153 2.02 12.26 10.82
N ASP A 154 0.75 12.06 11.18
CA ASP A 154 0.30 12.11 12.57
C ASP A 154 0.44 10.73 13.27
N ASP A 155 0.84 9.68 12.54
CA ASP A 155 0.88 8.31 13.03
C ASP A 155 2.18 7.58 12.62
N THR A 156 2.71 6.76 13.51
CA THR A 156 3.91 5.94 13.23
C THR A 156 3.70 4.97 12.08
N ASP A 157 2.45 4.61 11.79
CA ASP A 157 2.13 3.59 10.80
C ASP A 157 2.39 4.03 9.35
N THR A 158 2.13 5.30 9.02
CA THR A 158 2.48 5.86 7.69
C THR A 158 4.01 5.88 7.49
N ILE A 159 4.78 6.11 8.56
CA ILE A 159 6.25 6.04 8.54
C ILE A 159 6.69 4.57 8.37
N GLY A 160 5.99 3.63 9.00
CA GLY A 160 6.26 2.18 8.85
C GLY A 160 6.19 1.70 7.41
N LEU A 161 5.33 2.30 6.58
CA LEU A 161 5.25 2.03 5.13
C LEU A 161 6.57 2.30 4.39
N TYR A 162 7.33 3.29 4.88
CA TYR A 162 8.64 3.68 4.34
C TYR A 162 9.81 2.99 5.01
N LEU A 163 9.75 2.84 6.34
CA LEU A 163 10.86 2.38 7.16
C LEU A 163 10.98 0.86 7.26
N ASP A 164 9.92 0.10 7.01
CA ASP A 164 10.07 -1.36 6.95
C ASP A 164 11.22 -1.68 5.99
N ASN A 165 12.14 -2.58 6.39
CA ASN A 165 13.38 -2.89 5.67
C ASN A 165 13.14 -3.14 4.19
N SER A 166 11.96 -3.68 3.90
CA SER A 166 11.49 -3.94 2.55
C SER A 166 11.14 -2.65 1.79
N GLY A 167 10.44 -1.70 2.42
CA GLY A 167 10.12 -0.36 1.89
C GLY A 167 11.38 0.44 1.55
N SER A 168 12.34 0.52 2.48
CA SER A 168 13.62 1.20 2.23
C SER A 168 14.44 0.58 1.09
N LEU A 169 14.46 -0.75 0.97
CA LEU A 169 15.06 -1.46 -0.17
C LEU A 169 14.42 -1.11 -1.51
N LEU A 170 13.09 -0.96 -1.53
CA LEU A 170 12.33 -0.61 -2.73
C LEU A 170 12.62 0.82 -3.19
N TRP A 171 12.58 1.77 -2.25
CA TRP A 171 12.82 3.17 -2.56
C TRP A 171 14.26 3.39 -3.02
N ASN A 172 15.24 2.79 -2.35
CA ASN A 172 16.62 2.85 -2.81
C ASN A 172 16.75 2.35 -4.25
N ARG A 173 16.10 1.23 -4.61
CA ARG A 173 16.20 0.68 -5.97
C ARG A 173 15.57 1.56 -7.05
N VAL A 174 14.54 2.32 -6.73
CA VAL A 174 13.91 3.26 -7.66
C VAL A 174 14.67 4.58 -7.76
N TYR A 175 15.37 4.99 -6.69
CA TYR A 175 16.17 6.23 -6.66
C TYR A 175 17.61 6.09 -7.17
N THR A 176 18.14 4.87 -7.29
CA THR A 176 19.53 4.63 -7.71
C THR A 176 19.74 4.44 -9.22
N GLU A 177 18.88 5.01 -10.07
CA GLU A 177 19.16 5.14 -11.52
C GLU A 177 19.58 6.56 -11.91
#